data_AF-A0A7G5DZ99-F1
#
_entry.id   AF-A0A7G5DZ99-F1
#
_cell.length_a   1.000
_cell.length_b   1.000
_cell.length_c   1.000
_cell.angle_alpha   90.00
_cell.angle_beta   90.00
_cell.angle_gamma   90.00
#
_symmetry.space_group_name_H-M   'P 1'
#
loop_
_entity.id
_entity.type
_entity.pdbx_description
1 polymer ?
#
loop_
_entity_poly.entity_id
_entity_poly.type
_entity_poly.pdbx_seq_one_letter_code
_entity_poly.pdbx_strand_id
1 'polypeptide(L)' 'MARLKKHLGRYVDPRTDFGWKFYFGREDNKILLIEFLNSLFHGEKIISDLRYKPVEHDGDYEEMRRVVFDLHCIGSEW' A
#
# COMPACT_ATOMS: atom_id res chain seq x y z
N MET A 1 -17.92 28.13 6.45
CA MET A 1 -16.91 27.13 6.05
C MET A 1 -16.29 26.53 7.30
N ALA A 2 -16.65 25.30 7.66
CA ALA A 2 -15.93 24.52 8.65
C ALA A 2 -15.60 23.19 8.00
N ARG A 3 -14.35 23.02 7.55
CA ARG A 3 -13.86 21.76 7.01
C ARG A 3 -13.82 20.78 8.18
N LEU A 4 -14.81 19.90 8.23
CA LEU A 4 -14.98 18.86 9.25
C LEU A 4 -13.62 18.16 9.46
N LYS A 5 -13.08 18.22 10.68
CA LYS A 5 -11.95 17.37 11.08
C LYS A 5 -12.42 15.94 10.85
N LYS A 6 -12.00 15.33 9.73
CA LYS A 6 -12.23 13.92 9.44
C LYS A 6 -11.70 13.16 10.66
N HIS A 7 -12.59 12.50 11.39
CA HIS A 7 -12.23 11.63 12.49
C HIS A 7 -11.23 10.59 11.96
N LEU A 8 -9.93 10.80 12.20
CA LEU A 8 -9.05 9.67 12.35
C LEU A 8 -9.58 8.97 13.60
N GLY A 9 -10.28 7.84 13.39
CA GLY A 9 -10.67 6.98 14.50
C GLY A 9 -9.44 6.63 15.35
N ARG A 10 -9.66 6.14 16.57
CA ARG A 10 -8.56 5.72 17.46
C ARG A 10 -7.59 4.73 16.80
N TYR A 11 -8.07 3.98 15.81
CA TYR A 11 -7.33 3.01 15.03
C TYR A 11 -7.41 3.34 13.54
N VAL A 12 -6.37 2.97 12.80
CA VAL A 12 -6.34 3.08 11.34
C VAL A 12 -6.86 1.76 10.75
N ASP A 13 -7.95 1.83 9.99
CA ASP A 13 -8.50 0.64 9.29
C ASP A 13 -7.71 0.39 7.99
N PRO A 14 -6.93 -0.71 7.89
CA PRO A 14 -6.12 -1.00 6.71
C PRO A 14 -6.96 -1.30 5.45
N ARG A 15 -8.27 -1.54 5.59
CA ARG A 15 -9.17 -1.75 4.44
C ARG A 15 -9.58 -0.46 3.73
N THR A 16 -9.24 0.70 4.32
CA THR A 16 -9.49 2.00 3.70
C THR A 16 -8.30 2.42 2.85
N ASP A 17 -8.55 3.20 1.79
CA ASP A 17 -7.48 3.79 0.96
C ASP A 17 -6.43 4.53 1.81
N PHE A 18 -6.90 5.32 2.79
CA PHE A 18 -6.01 6.00 3.73
C PHE A 18 -5.18 5.03 4.56
N GLY A 19 -5.80 4.02 5.17
CA GLY A 19 -5.09 3.08 6.04
C GLY A 19 -4.09 2.22 5.27
N TRP A 20 -4.47 1.76 4.07
CA TRP A 20 -3.56 1.05 3.19
C TRP A 20 -2.34 1.89 2.82
N LYS A 21 -2.55 3.14 2.36
CA LYS A 21 -1.46 4.09 2.07
C LYS A 21 -0.61 4.40 3.30
N PHE A 22 -1.24 4.52 4.46
CA PHE A 22 -0.55 4.82 5.71
C PHE A 22 0.42 3.70 6.10
N TYR A 23 -0.02 2.44 6.00
CA TYR A 23 0.79 1.29 6.37
C TYR A 23 1.73 0.79 5.27
N PHE A 24 1.34 0.86 4.00
CA PHE A 24 2.05 0.20 2.89
C PHE A 24 2.42 1.13 1.74
N GLY A 25 2.10 2.43 1.82
CA GLY A 25 2.37 3.40 0.74
C GLY A 25 3.61 4.25 0.97
N ARG A 26 4.43 3.93 1.97
CA ARG A 26 5.61 4.71 2.36
C ARG A 26 6.86 3.85 2.38
N GLU A 27 8.00 4.45 2.06
CA GLU A 27 9.28 3.73 1.98
C GLU A 27 9.76 3.26 3.36
N ASP A 28 9.51 4.03 4.42
CA ASP A 28 9.84 3.67 5.81
C ASP A 28 9.10 2.41 6.27
N ASN A 29 7.86 2.23 5.80
CA ASN A 29 7.04 1.08 6.12
C ASN A 29 7.15 -0.06 5.10
N LYS A 30 8.09 0.01 4.15
CA LYS A 30 8.24 -1.00 3.10
C LYS A 30 8.41 -2.42 3.64
N ILE A 31 9.11 -2.57 4.76
CA ILE A 31 9.30 -3.87 5.43
C ILE A 31 7.97 -4.54 5.78
N LEU A 32 6.97 -3.76 6.22
CA LEU A 32 5.65 -4.28 6.57
C LEU A 32 4.93 -4.85 5.34
N LEU A 33 5.08 -4.22 4.18
CA LEU A 33 4.51 -4.69 2.93
C LEU A 33 5.20 -5.99 2.47
N ILE A 34 6.53 -6.08 2.61
CA ILE A 34 7.28 -7.31 2.31
C ILE A 34 6.81 -8.47 3.20
N GLU A 35 6.72 -8.27 4.51
CA GLU A 35 6.28 -9.30 5.46
C GLU A 35 4.83 -9.74 5.22
N PHE A 36 3.95 -8.79 4.92
CA PHE A 36 2.56 -9.07 4.55
C PHE A 36 2.48 -9.96 3.30
N LEU A 37 3.20 -9.59 2.22
CA LEU A 37 3.20 -10.36 0.98
C LEU A 37 3.85 -11.73 1.16
N ASN A 38 4.94 -11.84 1.92
CA ASN A 38 5.57 -13.13 2.22
C ASN A 38 4.67 -14.05 3.04
N SER A 39 3.83 -13.48 3.92
CA SER A 39 2.80 -14.24 4.64
C SER A 39 1.73 -14.77 3.69
N LEU A 40 1.35 -14.02 2.66
CA LEU A 40 0.40 -14.45 1.63
C LEU A 40 0.98 -15.50 0.68
N PHE A 41 2.25 -15.39 0.32
CA PHE A 41 2.94 -16.30 -0.62
C PHE A 41 3.72 -17.41 0.08
N HIS A 42 3.45 -17.67 1.36
CA HIS A 42 4.19 -18.63 2.16
C HIS A 42 4.22 -20.01 1.48
N GLY A 43 5.42 -20.51 1.20
CA GLY A 43 5.66 -21.80 0.52
C GLY A 43 5.75 -21.72 -1.01
N GLU A 44 5.53 -20.55 -1.61
CA GLU A 44 5.66 -20.35 -3.06
C GLU A 44 6.83 -19.44 -3.45
N LYS A 45 6.94 -18.27 -2.80
CA LYS A 45 7.92 -17.24 -3.14
C LYS A 45 8.39 -16.54 -1.88
N ILE A 46 9.62 -16.06 -1.90
CA ILE A 46 10.19 -15.21 -0.86
C ILE A 46 10.64 -13.91 -1.51
N ILE A 47 10.01 -12.82 -1.11
CA ILE A 47 10.32 -11.45 -1.54
C ILE A 47 11.39 -10.90 -0.59
N SER A 48 12.54 -10.52 -1.15
CA SER A 48 13.67 -9.94 -0.42
C SER A 48 13.62 -8.41 -0.40
N ASP A 49 13.09 -7.79 -1.46
CA ASP A 49 12.90 -6.35 -1.57
C ASP A 49 11.72 -6.04 -2.51
N LEU A 50 11.21 -4.82 -2.46
CA LEU A 50 10.24 -4.31 -3.42
C LEU A 50 10.53 -2.86 -3.80
N ARG A 51 10.06 -2.45 -4.98
CA ARG A 51 10.06 -1.04 -5.40
C ARG A 51 8.66 -0.63 -5.83
N TYR A 52 8.18 0.47 -5.28
CA TYR A 52 6.97 1.13 -5.79
C TYR A 52 7.28 1.70 -7.17
N LYS A 53 6.49 1.33 -8.17
CA LYS A 53 6.50 2.05 -9.45
C LYS A 53 5.61 3.30 -9.34
N PRO A 54 5.87 4.34 -10.15
CA PRO A 54 5.02 5.52 -10.22
C PRO A 54 3.57 5.13 -10.50
N VAL A 55 2.66 5.58 -9.64
CA VAL A 55 1.22 5.37 -9.81
C VAL A 55 0.68 6.57 -10.60
N GLU A 56 0.78 6.52 -11.92
CA GLU A 56 0.22 7.58 -12.76
C GLU A 56 -1.04 7.07 -13.46
N HIS A 57 -2.18 7.22 -12.80
CA HIS A 57 -3.47 7.45 -13.46
C HIS A 57 -4.38 8.22 -12.52
N ASP A 58 -4.33 9.55 -12.60
CA ASP A 58 -5.38 10.39 -12.05
C ASP A 58 -6.65 10.16 -12.88
N GLY A 59 -7.64 9.50 -12.28
CA GLY A 59 -8.95 9.36 -12.91
C GLY A 59 -9.60 10.74 -13.09
N ASP A 60 -10.30 10.93 -14.23
CA ASP A 60 -10.90 12.22 -14.61
C ASP A 60 -11.95 12.74 -13.60
N TYR A 61 -12.49 11.87 -12.75
CA TYR A 61 -13.53 12.19 -11.77
C TYR A 61 -13.16 11.65 -10.38
N GLU A 62 -13.61 12.33 -9.31
CA GLU A 62 -13.28 11.99 -7.92
C GLU A 62 -13.70 10.55 -7.55
N GLU A 63 -14.82 10.09 -8.08
CA GLU A 63 -15.36 8.73 -7.95
C GLU A 63 -14.57 7.66 -8.73
N MET A 64 -13.69 8.06 -9.63
CA MET A 64 -12.83 7.18 -10.43
C MET A 64 -11.39 7.12 -9.91
N ARG A 65 -11.08 7.77 -8.78
CA ARG A 65 -9.77 7.67 -8.13
C ARG A 65 -9.53 6.26 -7.61
N ARG A 66 -8.98 5.41 -8.47
CA ARG A 66 -8.39 4.12 -8.10
C ARG A 66 -6.90 4.31 -7.93
N VAL A 67 -6.38 3.99 -6.76
CA VAL A 67 -4.94 3.92 -6.55
C VAL A 67 -4.51 2.48 -6.76
N VAL A 68 -3.71 2.27 -7.80
CA VAL A 68 -3.11 0.98 -8.12
C VAL A 68 -1.64 1.07 -7.75
N PHE A 69 -1.21 0.26 -6.78
CA PHE A 69 0.22 0.16 -6.46
C PHE A 69 0.86 -0.87 -7.36
N ASP A 70 1.63 -0.42 -8.33
CA ASP A 70 2.50 -1.30 -9.09
C ASP A 70 3.75 -1.61 -8.24
N LEU A 71 3.87 -2.85 -7.81
CA LEU A 71 4.98 -3.33 -6.99
C LEU A 71 5.92 -4.15 -7.86
N HIS A 72 7.18 -3.73 -7.94
CA HIS A 72 8.25 -4.54 -8.51
C HIS A 72 8.93 -5.34 -7.38
N CYS A 73 8.52 -6.59 -7.21
CA CYS A 73 9.09 -7.49 -6.22
C CYS A 73 10.43 -8.08 -6.68
N ILE A 74 11.40 -8.11 -5.79
CA ILE A 74 12.69 -8.77 -5.98
C ILE A 74 12.67 -10.03 -5.13
N GLY A 75 12.85 -11.19 -5.75
CA GLY A 75 12.91 -12.46 -5.04
C GLY A 75 14.22 -12.63 -4.29
N SER A 76 14.23 -13.42 -3.23
CA SER A 76 15.48 -14.04 -2.76
C SER A 76 15.80 -15.22 -3.67
N GLU A 77 16.98 -15.23 -4.27
CA GLU A 77 17.48 -16.41 -4.97
C GLU A 77 17.85 -17.46 -3.92
N TRP A 78 16.99 -18.47 -3.76
CA TRP A 78 17.36 -19.76 -3.20
C TRP A 78 17.42 -20.76 -4.33
#